data_AF-A0A2T5K1H6-F1
#
_entry.id   AF-A0A2T5K1H6-F1
#
_cell.length_a   1.000
_cell.length_b   1.000
_cell.length_c   1.000
_cell.angle_alpha   90.00
_cell.angle_beta   90.00
_cell.angle_gamma   90.00
#
_symmetry.space_group_name_H-M   'P 1'
#
loop_
_entity.id
_entity.type
_entity.pdbx_description
1 polymer ?
#
loop_
_entity_poly.entity_id
_entity_poly.type
_entity_poly.pdbx_seq_one_letter_code
_entity_poly.pdbx_strand_id
1 'polypeptide(L)'
;MGVPLTWDLAADIYVAAGRIETLVNPSNIEQIRPVIYEDTVFARERMEDIVHEMKLLHQAHWNETEAHRHGLALNPDYDMFYRYERAGRYVLFTLRNDGRLQGNCALYLDKSTHTQTLIATEDTLYLLPEARKRGAARQFVEYCENALKSLGVKEINVSVKTVNKAGRFFRMLGYRHVENGLSKILED
;
A
#
# COMPACT_ATOMS: atom_id res chain seq x y z
N MET A 1 -7.34 -27.59 -35.61
CA MET A 1 -6.55 -26.54 -36.28
C MET A 1 -6.41 -25.38 -35.31
N GLY A 2 -5.20 -24.86 -35.08
CA GLY A 2 -4.98 -23.68 -34.25
C GLY A 2 -5.28 -22.40 -35.02
N VAL A 3 -5.68 -21.34 -34.30
CA VAL A 3 -5.82 -19.99 -34.85
C VAL A 3 -4.47 -19.27 -34.72
N PRO A 4 -4.00 -18.51 -35.71
CA PRO A 4 -2.79 -17.69 -35.58
C PRO A 4 -2.94 -16.66 -34.44
N LEU A 5 -1.92 -16.54 -33.58
CA LEU A 5 -1.88 -15.54 -32.51
C LEU A 5 -1.52 -14.16 -33.11
N THR A 6 -2.52 -13.39 -33.51
CA THR A 6 -2.36 -11.99 -33.92
C THR A 6 -2.18 -11.08 -32.70
N TRP A 7 -1.73 -9.84 -32.90
CA TRP A 7 -1.60 -8.85 -31.82
C TRP A 7 -2.94 -8.57 -31.13
N ASP A 8 -4.03 -8.45 -31.90
CA ASP A 8 -5.37 -8.24 -31.34
C ASP A 8 -5.83 -9.45 -30.53
N LEU A 9 -5.66 -10.68 -31.05
CA LEU A 9 -6.01 -11.90 -30.32
C LEU A 9 -5.15 -12.04 -29.05
N ALA A 10 -3.88 -11.65 -29.08
CA ALA A 10 -3.04 -11.61 -27.90
C ALA A 10 -3.58 -10.60 -26.88
N ALA A 11 -3.91 -9.38 -27.30
CA ALA A 11 -4.47 -8.35 -26.43
C ALA A 11 -5.80 -8.81 -25.79
N ASP A 12 -6.69 -9.40 -26.58
CA ASP A 12 -7.96 -9.95 -26.10
C ASP A 12 -7.73 -11.07 -25.08
N ILE A 13 -6.78 -11.98 -25.34
CA ILE A 13 -6.40 -13.03 -24.38
C ILE A 13 -5.83 -12.41 -23.10
N TYR A 14 -4.98 -11.39 -23.20
CA TYR A 14 -4.42 -10.70 -22.03
C TYR A 14 -5.50 -10.05 -21.17
N VAL A 15 -6.44 -9.35 -21.80
CA VAL A 15 -7.60 -8.73 -21.14
C VAL A 15 -8.50 -9.79 -20.52
N ALA A 16 -8.88 -10.82 -21.28
CA ALA A 16 -9.74 -11.91 -20.82
C ALA A 16 -9.09 -12.72 -19.67
N ALA A 17 -7.78 -12.91 -19.72
CA ALA A 17 -7.02 -13.56 -18.65
C ALA A 17 -6.83 -12.65 -17.43
N GLY A 18 -7.21 -11.37 -17.51
CA GLY A 18 -7.03 -10.39 -16.45
C GLY A 18 -5.57 -10.20 -16.06
N ARG A 19 -4.63 -10.36 -17.00
CA ARG A 19 -3.20 -10.26 -16.71
C ARG A 19 -2.82 -8.80 -16.53
N ILE A 20 -2.25 -8.48 -15.36
CA ILE A 20 -1.66 -7.17 -15.09
C ILE A 20 -0.19 -7.24 -15.47
N GLU A 21 0.28 -6.30 -16.28
CA GLU A 21 1.69 -6.21 -16.65
C GLU A 21 2.56 -5.94 -15.42
N THR A 22 3.66 -6.70 -15.33
CA THR A 22 4.65 -6.54 -14.26
C THR A 22 5.32 -5.17 -14.34
N LEU A 23 5.19 -4.37 -13.28
CA LEU A 23 5.81 -3.05 -13.20
C LEU A 23 7.19 -3.11 -12.54
N VAL A 24 7.25 -3.58 -11.30
CA VAL A 24 8.50 -3.85 -10.58
C VAL A 24 8.71 -5.35 -10.57
N ASN A 25 9.94 -5.81 -10.84
CA ASN A 25 10.22 -7.25 -10.76
C ASN A 25 9.96 -7.74 -9.33
N PRO A 26 9.08 -8.75 -9.12
CA PRO A 26 8.76 -9.26 -7.78
C PRO A 26 10.00 -9.68 -6.98
N SER A 27 11.04 -10.17 -7.65
CA SER A 27 12.32 -10.55 -7.02
C SER A 27 12.99 -9.37 -6.32
N ASN A 28 12.84 -8.13 -6.82
CA ASN A 28 13.39 -6.93 -6.18
C ASN A 28 12.62 -6.59 -4.91
N ILE A 29 11.29 -6.76 -4.91
CA ILE A 29 10.44 -6.55 -3.74
C ILE A 29 10.73 -7.62 -2.67
N GLU A 30 10.98 -8.86 -3.11
CA GLU A 30 11.30 -9.98 -2.23
C GLU A 30 12.66 -9.80 -1.52
N GLN A 31 13.59 -9.04 -2.10
CA GLN A 31 14.88 -8.73 -1.49
C GLN A 31 14.82 -7.71 -0.34
N ILE A 32 13.68 -7.00 -0.15
CA ILE A 32 13.51 -6.06 0.95
C ILE A 32 13.61 -6.84 2.27
N ARG A 33 14.66 -6.56 3.05
CA ARG A 33 14.96 -7.23 4.31
C ARG A 33 14.12 -6.65 5.45
N PRO A 34 13.75 -7.46 6.46
CA PRO A 34 13.18 -6.92 7.69
C PRO A 34 14.24 -6.14 8.48
N VAL A 35 13.78 -5.18 9.29
CA VAL A 35 14.60 -4.41 10.23
C VAL A 35 14.00 -4.51 11.62
N ILE A 36 14.85 -4.61 12.63
CA ILE A 36 14.45 -4.61 14.04
C ILE A 36 14.74 -3.22 14.62
N TYR A 37 13.75 -2.63 15.28
CA TYR A 37 13.86 -1.39 16.03
C TYR A 37 13.29 -1.60 17.43
N GLU A 38 14.15 -1.60 18.45
CA GLU A 38 13.80 -2.07 19.79
C GLU A 38 13.17 -3.47 19.73
N ASP A 39 11.93 -3.63 20.22
CA ASP A 39 11.18 -4.88 20.21
C ASP A 39 10.24 -5.00 18.99
N THR A 40 10.31 -4.03 18.06
CA THR A 40 9.45 -3.96 16.88
C THR A 40 10.17 -4.46 15.64
N VAL A 41 9.50 -5.30 14.86
CA VAL A 41 9.96 -5.77 13.55
C VAL A 41 9.21 -5.02 12.45
N PHE A 42 9.95 -4.38 11.56
CA PHE A 42 9.42 -3.86 10.30
C PHE A 42 9.78 -4.82 9.18
N ALA A 43 8.81 -5.17 8.36
CA ALA A 43 9.02 -6.10 7.25
C ALA A 43 8.19 -5.70 6.04
N ARG A 44 8.56 -6.24 4.87
CA ARG A 44 7.65 -6.40 3.74
C ARG A 44 7.07 -7.80 3.84
N GLU A 45 5.76 -7.91 3.86
CA GLU A 45 5.04 -9.19 3.87
C GLU A 45 4.12 -9.27 2.65
N ARG A 46 3.67 -10.47 2.29
CA ARG A 46 2.69 -10.64 1.22
C ARG A 46 1.29 -10.56 1.81
N MET A 47 0.39 -9.79 1.19
CA MET A 47 -1.01 -9.73 1.61
C MET A 47 -1.62 -11.14 1.63
N GLU A 48 -1.26 -11.99 0.66
CA GLU A 48 -1.74 -13.38 0.56
C GLU A 48 -1.36 -14.22 1.78
N ASP A 49 -0.15 -14.04 2.31
CA ASP A 49 0.37 -14.84 3.42
C ASP A 49 -0.25 -14.44 4.76
N ILE A 50 -0.65 -13.18 4.91
CA ILE A 50 -1.11 -12.59 6.20
C ILE A 50 -2.53 -12.04 6.17
N VAL A 51 -3.33 -12.38 5.15
CA VAL A 51 -4.67 -11.79 4.92
C VAL A 51 -5.59 -11.88 6.14
N HIS A 52 -5.51 -12.98 6.90
CA HIS A 52 -6.36 -13.19 8.08
C HIS A 52 -6.07 -12.17 9.18
N GLU A 53 -4.81 -11.81 9.40
CA GLU A 53 -4.42 -10.75 10.34
C GLU A 53 -4.75 -9.37 9.78
N MET A 54 -4.51 -9.15 8.49
CA MET A 54 -4.79 -7.88 7.80
C MET A 54 -6.27 -7.50 7.84
N LYS A 55 -7.19 -8.46 7.73
CA LYS A 55 -8.64 -8.23 7.88
C LYS A 55 -9.00 -7.51 9.18
N LEU A 56 -8.35 -7.88 10.29
CA LEU A 56 -8.58 -7.25 11.59
C LEU A 56 -8.07 -5.81 11.61
N LEU A 57 -6.90 -5.58 11.02
CA LEU A 57 -6.30 -4.26 10.94
C LEU A 57 -7.09 -3.32 10.01
N HIS A 58 -7.59 -3.83 8.87
CA HIS A 58 -8.49 -3.10 7.98
C HIS A 58 -9.80 -2.70 8.67
N GLN A 59 -10.39 -3.60 9.46
CA GLN A 59 -11.60 -3.27 10.21
C GLN A 59 -11.33 -2.18 11.27
N ALA A 60 -10.21 -2.27 11.99
CA ALA A 60 -9.81 -1.26 12.96
C ALA A 60 -9.58 0.11 12.28
N HIS A 61 -8.87 0.12 11.15
CA HIS A 61 -8.64 1.32 10.34
C HIS A 61 -9.97 1.94 9.88
N TRP A 62 -10.85 1.13 9.27
CA TRP A 62 -12.16 1.58 8.77
C TRP A 62 -13.02 2.23 9.85
N ASN A 63 -13.01 1.65 11.05
CA ASN A 63 -13.76 2.17 12.18
C ASN A 63 -13.18 3.48 12.72
N GLU A 64 -11.86 3.66 12.67
CA GLU A 64 -11.18 4.82 13.27
C GLU A 64 -11.15 6.05 12.34
N THR A 65 -10.85 5.87 11.05
CA THR A 65 -10.47 7.00 10.17
C THR A 65 -11.39 7.19 8.97
N GLU A 66 -12.16 6.17 8.58
CA GLU A 66 -12.90 6.14 7.32
C GLU A 66 -14.39 6.51 7.46
N ALA A 67 -14.75 7.25 8.52
CA ALA A 67 -16.13 7.64 8.83
C ALA A 67 -16.86 8.31 7.66
N HIS A 68 -16.16 9.06 6.80
CA HIS A 68 -16.72 9.70 5.61
C HIS A 68 -17.25 8.72 4.55
N ARG A 69 -16.93 7.42 4.68
CA ARG A 69 -17.36 6.33 3.79
C ARG A 69 -18.38 5.39 4.41
N HIS A 70 -18.82 5.63 5.65
CA HIS A 70 -19.71 4.70 6.36
C HIS A 70 -21.11 4.56 5.75
N GLY A 71 -21.46 5.35 4.73
CA GLY A 71 -22.59 5.06 3.84
C GLY A 71 -22.38 3.83 2.93
N LEU A 72 -21.16 3.28 2.88
CA LEU A 72 -20.77 2.09 2.15
C LEU A 72 -20.34 0.98 3.12
N ALA A 73 -20.46 -0.28 2.69
CA ALA A 73 -19.95 -1.42 3.45
C ALA A 73 -18.44 -1.59 3.23
N LEU A 74 -17.70 -1.91 4.30
CA LEU A 74 -16.32 -2.36 4.18
C LEU A 74 -16.30 -3.73 3.49
N ASN A 75 -15.87 -3.75 2.22
CA ASN A 75 -15.76 -4.98 1.43
C ASN A 75 -14.47 -4.99 0.60
N PRO A 76 -13.29 -5.21 1.22
CA PRO A 76 -12.02 -5.19 0.50
C PRO A 76 -11.90 -6.39 -0.45
N ASP A 77 -11.44 -6.13 -1.68
CA ASP A 77 -11.15 -7.14 -2.68
C ASP A 77 -9.72 -7.67 -2.51
N TYR A 78 -9.58 -8.72 -1.69
CA TYR A 78 -8.29 -9.31 -1.39
C TYR A 78 -7.64 -10.00 -2.60
N ASP A 79 -8.44 -10.58 -3.49
CA ASP A 79 -7.92 -11.23 -4.70
C ASP A 79 -7.27 -10.21 -5.63
N MET A 80 -7.82 -8.99 -5.71
CA MET A 80 -7.19 -7.89 -6.43
C MET A 80 -5.88 -7.42 -5.78
N PHE A 81 -5.79 -7.36 -4.44
CA PHE A 81 -4.51 -7.08 -3.79
C PHE A 81 -3.44 -8.11 -4.18
N TYR A 82 -3.77 -9.40 -4.20
CA TYR A 82 -2.82 -10.45 -4.62
C TYR A 82 -2.36 -10.26 -6.06
N ARG A 83 -3.29 -9.90 -6.96
CA ARG A 83 -2.98 -9.65 -8.36
C ARG A 83 -2.05 -8.44 -8.54
N TYR A 84 -2.31 -7.34 -7.84
CA TYR A 84 -1.41 -6.18 -7.88
C TYR A 84 -0.04 -6.49 -7.29
N GLU A 85 0.01 -7.21 -6.17
CA GLU A 85 1.26 -7.61 -5.53
C GLU A 85 2.12 -8.50 -6.44
N ARG A 86 1.52 -9.53 -7.05
CA ARG A 86 2.21 -10.42 -8.01
C ARG A 86 2.66 -9.70 -9.27
N ALA A 87 1.99 -8.61 -9.65
CA ALA A 87 2.41 -7.74 -10.75
C ALA A 87 3.45 -6.69 -10.35
N GLY A 88 3.93 -6.69 -9.10
CA GLY A 88 4.87 -5.68 -8.60
C GLY A 88 4.30 -4.26 -8.62
N ARG A 89 2.98 -4.14 -8.42
CA ARG A 89 2.21 -2.90 -8.39
C ARG A 89 1.62 -2.61 -7.01
N TYR A 90 1.95 -3.43 -6.02
CA TYR A 90 1.54 -3.25 -4.64
C TYR A 90 2.66 -3.73 -3.72
N VAL A 91 2.87 -3.00 -2.63
CA VAL A 91 3.78 -3.40 -1.56
C VAL A 91 3.11 -3.18 -0.21
N LEU A 92 3.20 -4.20 0.64
CA LEU A 92 2.70 -4.17 2.00
C LEU A 92 3.88 -4.22 2.97
N PHE A 93 4.09 -3.12 3.67
CA PHE A 93 4.97 -3.08 4.83
C PHE A 93 4.18 -3.29 6.11
N THR A 94 4.78 -3.95 7.08
CA THR A 94 4.14 -4.30 8.33
C THR A 94 5.00 -3.92 9.52
N LEU A 95 4.32 -3.64 10.62
CA LEU A 95 4.90 -3.41 11.93
C LEU A 95 4.38 -4.49 12.87
N ARG A 96 5.29 -5.32 13.39
CA ARG A 96 4.98 -6.39 14.35
C ARG A 96 5.69 -6.15 15.68
N ASN A 97 4.97 -6.37 16.78
CA ASN A 97 5.52 -6.44 18.13
C ASN A 97 5.17 -7.80 18.73
N ASP A 98 6.17 -8.51 19.28
CA ASP A 98 5.99 -9.89 19.80
C ASP A 98 5.29 -10.82 18.80
N GLY A 99 5.62 -10.69 17.52
CA GLY A 99 5.03 -11.45 16.41
C GLY A 99 3.61 -11.02 16.00
N ARG A 100 2.93 -10.15 16.76
CA ARG A 100 1.58 -9.67 16.46
C ARG A 100 1.61 -8.55 15.44
N LEU A 101 0.79 -8.64 14.39
CA LEU A 101 0.58 -7.54 13.45
C LEU A 101 -0.11 -6.36 14.15
N GLN A 102 0.58 -5.22 14.22
CA GLN A 102 0.06 -4.02 14.88
C GLN A 102 0.04 -2.79 13.99
N GLY A 103 0.55 -2.90 12.76
CA GLY A 103 0.46 -1.82 11.81
C GLY A 103 0.84 -2.23 10.40
N ASN A 104 0.41 -1.43 9.44
CA ASN A 104 0.71 -1.60 8.03
C ASN A 104 1.04 -0.26 7.36
N CYS A 105 1.73 -0.35 6.23
CA CYS A 105 1.83 0.69 5.23
C CYS A 105 1.70 -0.01 3.86
N ALA A 106 0.52 0.09 3.27
CA ALA A 106 0.18 -0.42 1.96
C ALA A 106 0.31 0.69 0.93
N LEU A 107 1.03 0.44 -0.16
CA LEU A 107 1.16 1.39 -1.27
C LEU A 107 0.96 0.69 -2.61
N TYR A 108 0.26 1.38 -3.51
CA TYR A 108 0.29 1.05 -4.93
C TYR A 108 1.53 1.65 -5.58
N LEU A 109 2.14 0.90 -6.49
CA LEU A 109 3.24 1.36 -7.32
C LEU A 109 2.72 1.58 -8.75
N ASP A 110 3.10 2.70 -9.35
CA ASP A 110 2.80 2.96 -10.75
C ASP A 110 3.92 3.75 -11.44
N LYS A 111 3.87 3.79 -12.78
CA LYS A 111 4.72 4.68 -13.57
C LYS A 111 3.93 5.94 -13.91
N SER A 112 4.40 7.08 -13.40
CA SER A 112 3.80 8.38 -13.72
C SER A 112 3.73 8.57 -15.24
N THR A 113 2.54 8.87 -15.75
CA THR A 113 2.33 9.16 -17.17
C THR A 113 2.92 10.51 -17.59
N HIS A 114 3.15 11.41 -16.63
CA HIS A 114 3.71 12.74 -16.88
C HIS A 114 5.24 12.74 -16.86
N THR A 115 5.86 12.01 -15.94
CA THR A 115 7.33 12.03 -15.73
C THR A 115 8.00 10.72 -16.10
N GLN A 116 7.23 9.66 -16.38
CA GLN A 116 7.72 8.31 -16.65
C GLN A 116 8.58 7.71 -15.52
N THR A 117 8.51 8.28 -14.31
CA THR A 117 9.20 7.77 -13.12
C THR A 117 8.29 6.86 -12.31
N LEU A 118 8.89 5.93 -11.56
CA LEU A 118 8.16 5.11 -10.60
C LEU A 118 7.69 5.97 -9.43
N ILE A 119 6.41 5.87 -9.09
CA ILE A 119 5.76 6.55 -7.98
C ILE A 119 5.10 5.53 -7.06
N ALA A 120 4.93 5.91 -5.79
CA ALA A 120 4.14 5.15 -4.83
C ALA A 120 2.99 6.01 -4.32
N THR A 121 1.78 5.46 -4.31
CA THR A 121 0.61 6.12 -3.74
C THR A 121 0.11 5.28 -2.58
N GLU A 122 0.02 5.90 -1.41
CA GLU A 122 -0.49 5.28 -0.20
C GLU A 122 -1.93 4.80 -0.41
N ASP A 123 -2.15 3.52 -0.12
CA ASP A 123 -3.47 2.91 0.02
C ASP A 123 -3.92 3.01 1.48
N THR A 124 -3.03 2.65 2.41
CA THR A 124 -3.27 2.76 3.86
C THR A 124 -1.95 2.83 4.61
N LEU A 125 -1.80 3.82 5.50
CA LEU A 125 -0.88 3.78 6.64
C LEU A 125 -1.67 3.77 7.95
N TYR A 126 -1.72 2.62 8.61
CA TYR A 126 -2.43 2.48 9.88
C TYR A 126 -1.61 1.72 10.91
N LEU A 127 -1.51 2.28 12.11
CA LEU A 127 -0.91 1.63 13.28
C LEU A 127 -1.98 1.55 14.36
N LEU A 128 -2.09 0.43 15.06
CA LEU A 128 -2.90 0.34 16.27
C LEU A 128 -2.42 1.37 17.31
N PRO A 129 -3.32 1.94 18.15
CA PRO A 129 -2.94 2.95 19.14
C PRO A 129 -1.74 2.58 20.02
N GLU A 130 -1.64 1.32 20.44
CA GLU A 130 -0.54 0.78 21.24
C GLU A 130 0.81 0.81 20.51
N ALA A 131 0.84 0.71 19.18
CA ALA A 131 2.03 0.72 18.35
C ALA A 131 2.52 2.14 17.98
N ARG A 132 1.75 3.19 18.31
CA ARG A 132 2.11 4.59 18.00
C ARG A 132 3.11 5.22 18.99
N LYS A 133 3.68 4.44 19.89
CA LYS A 133 4.57 4.91 20.97
C LYS A 133 6.04 4.93 20.54
N ARG A 134 6.88 5.64 21.30
CA ARG A 134 8.36 5.57 21.24
C ARG A 134 9.01 5.83 19.87
N GLY A 135 8.38 6.63 19.01
CA GLY A 135 8.96 6.98 17.71
C GLY A 135 8.93 5.84 16.67
N ALA A 136 8.33 4.68 16.98
CA ALA A 136 8.21 3.55 16.06
C ALA A 136 7.55 3.96 14.73
N ALA A 137 6.55 4.83 14.77
CA ALA A 137 5.91 5.35 13.56
C ALA A 137 6.89 6.08 12.61
N ARG A 138 7.81 6.88 13.16
CA ARG A 138 8.83 7.58 12.36
C ARG A 138 9.80 6.60 11.73
N GLN A 139 10.30 5.65 12.51
CA GLN A 139 11.24 4.63 12.04
C GLN A 139 10.60 3.69 11.02
N PHE A 140 9.31 3.38 11.19
CA PHE A 140 8.56 2.58 10.24
C PHE A 140 8.35 3.30 8.89
N VAL A 141 8.02 4.60 8.90
CA VAL A 141 7.94 5.38 7.66
C VAL A 141 9.31 5.48 6.99
N GLU A 142 10.37 5.71 7.76
CA GLU A 142 11.75 5.74 7.23
C GLU A 142 12.15 4.39 6.59
N TYR A 143 11.77 3.26 7.21
CA TYR A 143 11.91 1.94 6.64
C TYR A 143 11.18 1.81 5.29
N CYS A 144 9.91 2.23 5.23
CA CYS A 144 9.12 2.20 4.00
C CYS A 144 9.78 3.05 2.90
N GLU A 145 10.21 4.28 3.22
CA GLU A 145 10.87 5.17 2.26
C GLU A 145 12.17 4.58 1.70
N ASN A 146 13.00 3.99 2.57
CA ASN A 146 14.25 3.38 2.15
C ASN A 146 14.00 2.16 1.25
N ALA A 147 12.99 1.35 1.58
CA ALA A 147 12.57 0.24 0.74
C ALA A 147 12.08 0.74 -0.64
N LEU A 148 11.20 1.74 -0.69
CA LEU A 148 10.70 2.32 -1.94
C LEU A 148 11.82 2.96 -2.77
N LYS A 149 12.76 3.67 -2.15
CA LYS A 149 13.95 4.21 -2.82
C LYS A 149 14.79 3.10 -3.46
N SER A 150 14.96 1.96 -2.78
CA SER A 150 15.70 0.81 -3.34
C SER A 150 15.01 0.16 -4.54
N LEU A 151 13.68 0.28 -4.64
CA LEU A 151 12.91 -0.12 -5.83
C LEU A 151 12.95 0.91 -6.96
N GLY A 152 13.57 2.07 -6.74
CA GLY A 152 13.68 3.16 -7.73
C GLY A 152 12.54 4.16 -7.71
N VAL A 153 11.64 4.11 -6.71
CA VAL A 153 10.55 5.08 -6.54
C VAL A 153 11.13 6.49 -6.37
N LYS A 154 10.53 7.47 -7.05
CA LYS A 154 10.95 8.87 -7.04
C LYS A 154 10.02 9.80 -6.28
N GLU A 155 8.78 9.37 -6.06
CA GLU A 155 7.74 10.18 -5.43
C GLU A 155 6.81 9.30 -4.61
N ILE A 156 6.40 9.79 -3.44
CA ILE A 156 5.43 9.14 -2.55
C ILE A 156 4.29 10.12 -2.31
N ASN A 157 3.07 9.70 -2.64
CA ASN A 157 1.85 10.44 -2.37
C ASN A 157 1.12 9.81 -1.19
N VAL A 158 0.79 10.62 -0.17
CA VAL A 158 0.09 10.17 1.03
C VAL A 158 -1.16 10.99 1.25
N SER A 159 -2.27 10.33 1.57
CA SER A 159 -3.50 11.00 1.95
C SER A 159 -3.61 11.06 3.47
N VAL A 160 -3.98 12.21 4.03
CA VAL A 160 -4.20 12.35 5.47
C VAL A 160 -5.65 12.74 5.75
N LYS A 161 -6.34 11.92 6.55
CA LYS A 161 -7.73 12.20 6.92
C LYS A 161 -7.79 13.36 7.92
N THR A 162 -8.78 14.23 7.77
CA THR A 162 -8.95 15.44 8.60
C THR A 162 -9.30 15.12 10.06
N VAL A 163 -9.78 13.91 10.34
CA VAL A 163 -10.15 13.43 11.68
C VAL A 163 -8.94 13.16 12.58
N ASN A 164 -7.72 13.13 12.04
CA ASN A 164 -6.51 12.81 12.80
C ASN A 164 -5.40 13.87 12.62
N LYS A 165 -4.29 13.70 13.35
CA LYS A 165 -3.14 14.62 13.32
C LYS A 165 -1.99 14.13 12.42
N ALA A 166 -2.22 13.15 11.55
CA ALA A 166 -1.18 12.55 10.70
C ALA A 166 -0.52 13.57 9.76
N GLY A 167 -1.26 14.58 9.30
CA GLY A 167 -0.69 15.65 8.46
C GLY A 167 0.46 16.42 9.13
N ARG A 168 0.40 16.64 10.46
CA ARG A 168 1.53 17.25 11.20
C ARG A 168 2.72 16.30 11.25
N PHE A 169 2.46 15.02 11.47
CA PHE A 169 3.49 13.97 11.52
C PHE A 169 4.26 13.90 10.20
N PHE A 170 3.58 13.78 9.06
CA PHE A 170 4.22 13.72 7.75
C PHE A 170 5.01 14.99 7.40
N ARG A 171 4.51 16.19 7.77
CA ARG A 171 5.29 17.43 7.58
C ARG A 171 6.62 17.42 8.35
N MET A 172 6.65 16.83 9.55
CA MET A 172 7.91 16.69 10.30
C MET A 172 8.89 15.70 9.64
N LEU A 173 8.39 14.79 8.80
CA LEU A 173 9.19 13.86 8.00
C LEU A 173 9.63 14.44 6.65
N GLY A 174 9.26 15.69 6.33
CA GLY A 174 9.66 16.37 5.10
C GLY A 174 8.63 16.33 3.97
N TYR A 175 7.44 15.75 4.20
CA TYR A 175 6.35 15.79 3.23
C TYR A 175 5.78 17.20 3.13
N ARG A 176 5.38 17.60 1.92
CA ARG A 176 4.76 18.91 1.65
C ARG A 176 3.29 18.74 1.36
N HIS A 177 2.48 19.70 1.81
CA HIS A 177 1.07 19.78 1.45
C HIS A 177 0.99 20.35 0.03
N VAL A 178 0.55 19.54 -0.93
CA VAL A 178 0.50 19.91 -2.36
C VAL A 178 -0.92 19.91 -2.95
N GLU A 179 -1.90 19.29 -2.28
CA GLU A 179 -3.27 19.16 -2.76
C GLU A 179 -4.30 19.06 -1.61
N ASN A 180 -5.56 19.39 -1.89
CA ASN A 180 -6.69 19.18 -0.97
C ASN A 180 -7.56 18.02 -1.48
N GLY A 181 -7.84 17.04 -0.62
CA GLY A 181 -8.76 15.94 -0.94
C GLY A 181 -10.23 16.36 -0.82
N LEU A 182 -11.04 16.01 -1.83
CA LEU A 182 -12.49 16.21 -1.84
C LEU A 182 -13.16 14.86 -2.13
N SER A 183 -14.29 14.57 -1.47
CA SER A 183 -15.02 13.32 -1.63
C SER A 183 -16.52 13.58 -1.69
N LYS A 184 -17.21 12.84 -2.56
CA LYS A 184 -18.67 12.82 -2.66
C LYS A 184 -19.11 11.38 -2.91
N ILE A 185 -19.98 10.86 -2.05
CA ILE A 185 -20.69 9.59 -2.32
C ILE A 185 -21.79 9.91 -3.34
N LEU A 186 -21.82 9.17 -4.43
CA LEU A 186 -22.91 9.22 -5.40
C LEU A 186 -23.96 8.20 -4.96
N GLU A 187 -25.18 8.65 -4.78
CA GLU A 187 -26.34 7.77 -4.63
C GLU A 187 -26.71 7.22 -6.00
N ASP A 188 -27.31 6.03 -6.03
CA ASP A 188 -27.85 5.42 -7.26
C ASP A 188 -29.03 6.23 -7.86
#